data_AF-I3S317-F1
#
_entry.id   AF-I3S317-F1
#
_cell.length_a   1.000
_cell.length_b   1.000
_cell.length_c   1.000
_cell.angle_alpha   90.00
_cell.angle_beta   90.00
_cell.angle_gamma   90.00
#
_symmetry.space_group_name_H-M   'P 1'
#
loop_
_entity.id
_entity.type
_entity.pdbx_description
1 polymer ?
#
loop_
_entity_poly.entity_id
_entity_poly.type
_entity_poly.pdbx_seq_one_letter_code
_entity_poly.pdbx_strand_id
1 'polypeptide(L)'
;MTRKRSFYMDFLPPVVIIGNECVDMALLTLFKAATLQGMNNHVFVAYAYAVATSFLLPITFFRRRSRVVHPLSFSIICKIVLLGAIGSSCQIMGYIAINYSSPTLSAAIGNLVPAFTFVLAVIFRYMF
;
A
#
# COMPACT_ATOMS: atom_id res chain seq x y z
N MET A 1 -24.79 -15.29 -19.02
CA MET A 1 -24.00 -14.17 -18.47
C MET A 1 -23.07 -14.56 -17.31
N THR A 2 -23.30 -15.68 -16.62
CA THR A 2 -22.50 -16.15 -15.45
C THR A 2 -21.09 -16.66 -15.80
N ARG A 3 -20.89 -17.36 -16.93
CA ARG A 3 -19.58 -17.94 -17.31
C ARG A 3 -18.50 -16.88 -17.63
N LYS A 4 -18.83 -15.80 -18.35
CA LYS A 4 -17.88 -14.69 -18.63
C LYS A 4 -17.49 -13.92 -17.37
N ARG A 5 -18.43 -13.75 -16.42
CA ARG A 5 -18.16 -13.10 -15.13
C ARG A 5 -17.31 -13.97 -14.21
N SER A 6 -17.51 -15.30 -14.21
CA SER A 6 -16.65 -16.25 -13.50
C SER A 6 -15.22 -16.17 -14.01
N PHE A 7 -15.03 -16.30 -15.34
CA PHE A 7 -13.71 -16.20 -15.95
C PHE A 7 -13.03 -14.86 -15.64
N TYR A 8 -13.77 -13.74 -15.66
CA TYR A 8 -13.22 -12.45 -15.25
C TYR A 8 -12.79 -12.41 -13.78
N MET A 9 -13.57 -13.01 -12.87
CA MET A 9 -13.22 -13.09 -11.44
C MET A 9 -12.06 -14.04 -11.16
N ASP A 10 -11.79 -15.00 -12.05
CA ASP A 10 -10.65 -15.91 -11.96
C ASP A 10 -9.35 -15.25 -12.44
N PHE A 11 -9.43 -14.38 -13.45
CA PHE A 11 -8.27 -13.66 -14.02
C PHE A 11 -7.96 -12.32 -13.35
N LEU A 12 -8.93 -11.69 -12.72
CA LEU A 12 -8.75 -10.40 -12.04
C LEU A 12 -7.70 -10.46 -10.91
N PRO A 13 -7.70 -11.46 -10.01
CA PRO A 13 -6.74 -11.49 -8.90
C PRO A 13 -5.27 -11.59 -9.37
N PRO A 14 -4.90 -12.49 -10.30
CA PRO A 14 -3.54 -12.50 -10.85
C PRO A 14 -3.11 -11.19 -11.50
N VAL A 15 -4.00 -10.57 -12.29
CA VAL A 15 -3.69 -9.28 -12.96
C VAL A 15 -3.45 -8.17 -11.94
N VAL A 16 -4.25 -8.12 -10.88
CA VAL A 16 -4.09 -7.12 -9.81
C VAL A 16 -2.80 -7.36 -9.02
N ILE A 17 -2.46 -8.61 -8.71
CA ILE A 17 -1.22 -8.95 -7.99
C ILE A 17 0.00 -8.55 -8.81
N ILE A 18 0.06 -8.96 -10.08
CA ILE A 18 1.17 -8.63 -10.98
C ILE A 18 1.26 -7.11 -11.16
N GLY A 19 0.14 -6.43 -11.35
CA GLY A 19 0.09 -4.98 -11.45
C GLY A 19 0.64 -4.29 -10.19
N ASN A 20 0.29 -4.77 -9.00
CA ASN A 20 0.78 -4.22 -7.74
C ASN A 20 2.31 -4.39 -7.60
N GLU A 21 2.83 -5.58 -7.87
CA GLU A 21 4.28 -5.84 -7.82
C GLU A 21 5.06 -4.97 -8.82
N CYS A 22 4.54 -4.80 -10.04
CA CYS A 22 5.15 -3.91 -11.02
C CYS A 22 5.18 -2.44 -10.54
N VAL A 23 4.10 -1.96 -9.92
CA VAL A 23 4.02 -0.60 -9.37
C VAL A 23 5.01 -0.44 -8.21
N ASP A 24 5.10 -1.40 -7.31
CA ASP A 24 6.01 -1.36 -6.17
C ASP A 24 7.48 -1.30 -6.63
N MET A 25 7.88 -2.14 -7.59
CA MET A 25 9.24 -2.11 -8.14
C MET A 25 9.53 -0.79 -8.87
N ALA A 26 8.58 -0.26 -9.65
CA ALA A 26 8.73 1.02 -10.32
C ALA A 26 8.93 2.17 -9.31
N LEU A 27 8.16 2.20 -8.22
CA LEU A 27 8.29 3.20 -7.16
C LEU A 27 9.65 3.12 -6.47
N LEU A 28 10.16 1.91 -6.18
CA LEU A 28 11.48 1.73 -5.57
C LEU A 28 12.61 2.24 -6.47
N THR A 29 12.54 1.96 -7.77
CA THR A 29 13.51 2.46 -8.75
C THR A 29 13.45 3.98 -8.88
N LEU A 30 12.26 4.56 -9.01
CA LEU A 30 12.06 6.02 -9.08
C LEU A 30 12.55 6.71 -7.82
N PHE A 31 12.24 6.14 -6.65
CA PHE A 31 12.73 6.62 -5.36
C PHE A 31 14.26 6.67 -5.36
N LYS A 32 14.93 5.56 -5.69
CA LYS A 32 16.39 5.50 -5.70
C LYS A 32 16.98 6.50 -6.71
N ALA A 33 16.40 6.62 -7.90
CA ALA A 33 16.82 7.59 -8.91
C ALA A 33 16.70 9.03 -8.41
N ALA A 34 15.61 9.36 -7.73
CA ALA A 34 15.39 10.72 -7.21
C ALA A 34 16.29 11.04 -6.01
N THR A 35 16.55 10.09 -5.11
CA THR A 35 17.49 10.32 -4.01
C THR A 35 18.94 10.41 -4.49
N LEU A 36 19.32 9.71 -5.57
CA LEU A 36 20.63 9.90 -6.21
C LEU A 36 20.83 11.32 -6.76
N GLN A 37 19.74 12.01 -7.11
CA GLN A 37 19.76 13.43 -7.49
C GLN A 37 19.69 14.38 -6.28
N GLY A 38 19.79 13.86 -5.05
CA GLY A 38 19.81 14.64 -3.82
C GLY A 38 18.44 14.92 -3.21
N MET A 39 17.36 14.28 -3.68
CA MET A 39 16.02 14.51 -3.13
C MET A 39 15.82 13.82 -1.77
N ASN A 40 15.29 14.56 -0.79
CA ASN A 40 15.02 14.03 0.54
C ASN A 40 13.85 13.02 0.55
N ASN A 41 13.97 11.97 1.36
CA ASN A 41 13.01 10.86 1.44
C ASN A 41 11.61 11.31 1.86
N HIS A 42 11.54 12.25 2.81
CA HIS A 42 10.28 12.81 3.28
C HIS A 42 9.53 13.57 2.17
N VAL A 43 10.28 14.24 1.29
CA VAL A 43 9.71 15.00 0.18
C VAL A 43 9.14 14.04 -0.87
N PHE A 44 9.86 12.97 -1.21
CA PHE A 44 9.36 11.92 -2.10
C PHE A 44 8.04 11.33 -1.61
N VAL A 45 8.00 10.94 -0.32
CA VAL A 45 6.82 10.35 0.31
C VAL A 45 5.63 11.31 0.27
N ALA A 46 5.86 12.59 0.60
CA ALA A 46 4.82 13.61 0.55
C ALA A 46 4.24 13.78 -0.86
N TYR A 47 5.10 13.82 -1.89
CA TYR A 47 4.64 13.88 -3.28
C TYR A 47 3.86 12.63 -3.70
N ALA A 48 4.33 11.43 -3.37
CA ALA A 48 3.65 10.18 -3.68
C ALA A 48 2.23 10.14 -3.08
N TYR A 49 2.08 10.49 -1.80
CA TYR A 49 0.78 10.54 -1.15
C TYR A 49 -0.11 11.67 -1.69
N ALA A 50 0.44 12.84 -2.02
CA ALA A 50 -0.31 13.94 -2.61
C ALA A 50 -0.89 13.56 -3.99
N VAL A 51 -0.08 12.92 -4.83
CA VAL A 51 -0.49 12.40 -6.13
C VAL A 51 -1.56 11.32 -5.96
N ALA A 52 -1.32 10.32 -5.10
CA ALA A 52 -2.29 9.25 -4.83
C ALA A 52 -3.64 9.81 -4.34
N THR A 53 -3.61 10.78 -3.43
CA THR A 53 -4.83 11.44 -2.92
C THR A 53 -5.54 12.20 -4.04
N SER A 54 -4.80 12.92 -4.89
CA SER A 54 -5.36 13.67 -6.01
C SER A 54 -6.04 12.77 -7.04
N PHE A 55 -5.58 11.53 -7.22
CA PHE A 55 -6.24 10.53 -8.07
C PHE A 55 -7.42 9.82 -7.38
N LEU A 56 -7.28 9.46 -6.10
CA LEU A 56 -8.32 8.76 -5.35
C LEU A 56 -9.54 9.64 -5.04
N LEU A 57 -9.30 10.92 -4.75
CA LEU A 57 -10.35 11.89 -4.38
C LEU A 57 -11.42 12.02 -5.47
N PRO A 58 -11.13 12.30 -6.75
CA PRO A 58 -12.17 12.37 -7.78
C PRO A 58 -12.85 11.01 -7.99
N ILE A 59 -12.14 9.89 -7.97
CA ILE A 59 -12.72 8.55 -8.14
C ILE A 59 -13.76 8.26 -7.05
N THR A 60 -13.48 8.67 -5.81
CA THR A 60 -14.42 8.51 -4.69
C THR A 60 -15.64 9.42 -4.77
N PHE A 61 -15.50 10.64 -5.30
CA PHE A 61 -16.62 11.56 -5.53
C PHE A 61 -17.53 11.12 -6.71
N PHE A 62 -16.94 10.69 -7.83
CA PHE A 62 -17.71 10.27 -9.02
C PHE A 62 -18.38 8.91 -8.87
N ARG A 63 -17.85 8.03 -8.01
CA ARG A 63 -18.46 6.72 -7.75
C ARG A 63 -19.72 6.89 -6.89
N ARG A 64 -20.88 7.09 -7.55
CA ARG A 64 -22.21 7.17 -6.93
C ARG A 64 -22.39 6.06 -5.89
N ARG A 65 -22.41 6.47 -4.62
CA ARG A 65 -22.48 5.57 -3.47
C ARG A 65 -23.90 5.05 -3.34
N SER A 66 -24.16 3.85 -3.87
CA SER A 66 -25.48 3.20 -3.77
C SER A 66 -25.79 2.62 -2.38
N ARG A 67 -24.87 2.73 -1.41
CA ARG A 67 -25.07 2.23 -0.03
C ARG A 67 -25.27 3.37 0.95
N VAL A 68 -26.24 3.19 1.85
CA VAL A 68 -26.38 3.91 3.12
C VAL A 68 -25.03 3.86 3.83
N VAL A 69 -24.42 5.02 4.01
CA VAL A 69 -23.12 5.16 4.66
C VAL A 69 -23.37 5.11 6.15
N HIS A 70 -22.83 4.11 6.83
CA HIS A 70 -22.83 4.12 8.30
C HIS A 70 -22.13 5.40 8.77
N PRO A 71 -22.71 6.16 9.71
CA PRO A 71 -22.12 7.39 10.21
C PRO A 71 -20.69 7.10 10.72
N LEU A 72 -19.74 7.93 10.30
CA LEU A 72 -18.35 7.84 10.74
C LEU A 72 -18.31 8.11 12.26
N SER A 73 -18.21 7.05 13.05
CA SER A 73 -17.98 7.17 14.49
C SER A 73 -16.56 7.66 14.75
N PHE A 74 -16.38 8.45 15.80
CA PHE A 74 -15.07 8.93 16.25
C PHE A 74 -14.06 7.79 16.42
N SER A 75 -14.50 6.63 16.91
CA SER A 75 -13.65 5.43 17.04
C SER A 75 -13.10 4.95 15.69
N ILE A 76 -13.90 5.00 14.63
CA ILE A 76 -13.48 4.59 13.28
C ILE A 76 -12.46 5.59 12.73
N ILE A 77 -12.71 6.89 12.93
CA ILE A 77 -11.77 7.95 12.51
C ILE A 77 -10.42 7.76 13.22
N CYS A 78 -10.41 7.56 14.55
CA CYS A 78 -9.18 7.27 15.29
C CYS A 78 -8.45 6.03 14.76
N LYS A 79 -9.17 4.93 14.48
CA LYS A 79 -8.57 3.72 13.90
C LYS A 79 -7.93 4.00 12.54
N ILE A 80 -8.59 4.76 11.67
CA ILE A 80 -8.07 5.13 10.34
C ILE A 80 -6.82 6.00 10.49
N VAL A 81 -6.85 7.01 11.38
CA VAL A 81 -5.70 7.90 11.63
C VAL A 81 -4.52 7.13 12.18
N LEU A 82 -4.73 6.25 13.16
CA LEU A 82 -3.68 5.40 13.72
C LEU A 82 -3.08 4.48 12.66
N LEU A 83 -3.92 3.83 11.85
CA LEU A 83 -3.45 2.96 10.77
C LEU A 83 -2.66 3.73 9.70
N GLY A 84 -3.12 4.93 9.35
CA GLY A 84 -2.42 5.83 8.44
C GLY A 84 -1.07 6.28 8.97
N ALA A 85 -1.01 6.68 10.25
CA ALA A 85 0.23 7.12 10.90
C ALA A 85 1.27 5.98 11.00
N ILE A 86 0.82 4.77 11.33
CA ILE A 86 1.69 3.58 11.36
C ILE A 86 2.20 3.30 9.94
N GLY A 87 1.30 3.28 8.94
CA GLY A 87 1.67 3.02 7.55
C GLY A 87 2.67 4.03 6.98
N SER A 88 2.46 5.33 7.19
CA SER A 88 3.38 6.38 6.73
C SER A 88 4.74 6.30 7.42
N SER A 89 4.75 6.00 8.73
CA SER A 89 6.00 5.85 9.50
C SER A 89 6.81 4.66 9.01
N CYS A 90 6.17 3.50 8.78
CA CYS A 90 6.81 2.32 8.21
C CYS A 90 7.37 2.61 6.81
N GLN A 91 6.63 3.33 5.97
CA GLN A 91 7.07 3.65 4.61
C GLN A 91 8.31 4.58 4.62
N ILE A 92 8.31 5.62 5.44
CA ILE A 92 9.48 6.51 5.60
C ILE A 92 10.70 5.71 6.08
N MET A 93 10.52 4.84 7.08
CA MET A 93 11.61 4.01 7.60
C MET A 93 12.14 3.04 6.54
N GLY A 94 11.27 2.46 5.70
CA GLY A 94 11.65 1.63 4.57
C GLY A 94 12.49 2.38 3.53
N TYR A 95 12.08 3.61 3.19
CA TYR A 95 12.84 4.47 2.27
C TYR A 95 14.20 4.90 2.81
N ILE A 96 14.30 5.14 4.12
CA ILE A 96 15.59 5.36 4.78
C ILE A 96 16.45 4.08 4.68
N ALA A 97 15.88 2.90 4.94
CA ALA A 97 16.59 1.63 4.81
C ALA A 97 17.10 1.39 3.37
N ILE A 98 16.32 1.73 2.34
CA ILE A 98 16.72 1.65 0.93
C ILE A 98 17.82 2.66 0.57
N ASN A 99 17.94 3.77 1.29
CA ASN A 99 19.05 4.70 1.11
C ASN A 99 20.37 4.11 1.60
N TYR A 100 20.35 3.54 2.81
CA TYR A 100 21.50 2.85 3.39
C TYR A 100 21.79 1.50 2.72
N SER A 101 20.86 0.99 1.92
CA SER A 101 20.96 -0.31 1.25
C SER A 101 20.70 -0.23 -0.27
N SER A 102 20.42 -1.37 -0.89
CA SER A 102 20.03 -1.49 -2.29
C SER A 102 18.54 -1.82 -2.42
N PRO A 103 17.87 -1.38 -3.50
CA PRO A 103 16.49 -1.78 -3.80
C PRO A 103 16.33 -3.32 -3.86
N THR A 104 17.36 -4.04 -4.33
CA THR A 104 17.36 -5.50 -4.41
C THR A 104 17.30 -6.16 -3.04
N LEU A 105 18.05 -5.65 -2.04
CA LEU A 105 17.97 -6.18 -0.68
C LEU A 105 16.58 -5.94 -0.08
N SER A 106 16.02 -4.74 -0.30
CA SER A 106 14.66 -4.42 0.16
C SER A 106 13.62 -5.36 -0.44
N ALA A 107 13.72 -5.68 -1.73
CA ALA A 107 12.84 -6.64 -2.39
C ALA A 107 13.00 -8.07 -1.82
N ALA A 108 14.24 -8.49 -1.55
CA ALA A 108 14.51 -9.80 -0.95
C ALA A 108 13.92 -9.94 0.46
N ILE A 109 14.03 -8.89 1.29
CA ILE A 109 13.39 -8.85 2.62
C ILE A 109 11.86 -8.85 2.50
N GLY A 110 11.31 -8.22 1.46
CA GLY A 110 9.88 -8.23 1.15
C GLY A 110 9.28 -9.64 1.08
N ASN A 111 10.05 -10.65 0.63
CA ASN A 111 9.59 -12.04 0.58
C ASN A 111 9.31 -12.66 1.97
N LEU A 112 9.81 -12.04 3.04
CA LEU A 112 9.56 -12.49 4.42
C LEU A 112 8.23 -11.95 4.98
N VAL A 113 7.64 -10.92 4.36
CA VAL A 113 6.36 -10.32 4.78
C VAL A 113 5.25 -11.38 4.96
N PRO A 114 4.98 -12.30 4.02
CA PRO A 114 3.95 -13.33 4.23
C PRO A 114 4.25 -14.27 5.40
N ALA A 115 5.52 -14.61 5.63
CA ALA A 115 5.92 -15.45 6.77
C ALA A 115 5.65 -14.75 8.11
N PHE A 116 6.06 -13.48 8.26
CA PHE A 116 5.73 -12.69 9.45
C PHE A 116 4.23 -12.50 9.63
N THR A 117 3.50 -12.24 8.53
CA THR A 117 2.04 -12.10 8.57
C THR A 117 1.37 -13.37 9.10
N PHE A 118 1.84 -14.55 8.67
CA PHE A 118 1.33 -15.82 9.16
C PHE A 118 1.61 -16.03 10.65
N VAL A 119 2.83 -15.74 11.10
CA VAL A 119 3.20 -15.83 12.52
C VAL A 119 2.33 -14.91 13.38
N LEU A 120 2.15 -13.65 12.99
CA LEU A 120 1.28 -12.71 13.68
C LEU A 120 -0.17 -13.19 13.72
N ALA A 121 -0.68 -13.71 12.60
CA ALA A 121 -2.04 -14.25 12.53
C ALA A 121 -2.23 -15.43 13.49
N VAL A 122 -1.24 -16.31 13.60
CA VAL A 122 -1.26 -17.44 14.55
C VAL A 122 -1.23 -16.93 16.00
N ILE A 123 -0.34 -16.01 16.34
CA ILE A 123 -0.26 -15.43 17.69
C ILE A 123 -1.58 -14.79 18.10
N PHE A 124 -2.18 -13.95 17.24
CA PHE A 124 -3.44 -13.30 17.55
C PHE A 124 -4.61 -14.28 17.65
N ARG A 125 -4.60 -15.36 16.87
CA ARG A 125 -5.60 -16.44 16.99
C ARG A 125 -5.50 -17.20 18.32
N TYR A 126 -4.32 -17.29 18.92
CA TYR A 126 -4.17 -17.90 20.25
C TYR A 126 -4.45 -16.92 21.40
N MET A 127 -4.41 -15.61 21.14
CA MET A 127 -4.58 -14.57 22.16
C MET A 127 -6.04 -14.06 22.30
N PHE A 128 -6.90 -14.34 21.31
CA PHE A 128 -8.32 -13.96 21.27
C PHE A 128 -9.20 -15.17 20.90
#